data_AF-A0A915UEK7-F1
#
_entry.id   AF-A0A915UEK7-F1
#
_cell.length_a   1.000
_cell.length_b   1.000
_cell.length_c   1.000
_cell.angle_alpha   90.00
_cell.angle_beta   90.00
_cell.angle_gamma   90.00
#
_symmetry.space_group_name_H-M   'P 1'
#
loop_
_entity.id
_entity.type
_entity.pdbx_description
1 polymer ?
#
loop_
_entity_poly.entity_id
_entity_poly.type
_entity_poly.pdbx_seq_one_letter_code
_entity_poly.pdbx_strand_id
1 'polypeptide(L)'
;MRQSAPSFNAAATLLAVVAVLFATHARSPVAAQGPAPARGSTDAAGIGRQAIGGVAGRGWSSAVVVGQGQLVHTATFTPVDGQGRVVSADPAAQASRVLDDLDVALKAAGSGLAHLARLHVYVADASVTPAIDAVLARRFAGAGAPALTLVESQMPRDGVRVVMDAIAVTARRAPDGRPERLVVPTLPTPVGNAAHLAVQPAGPFVIVSGRAAQGDFEAAVRGTMEQLRGDLAAVGLGLEHAVQVKAFLGDMTRVDDLRRLVAATFAGVAPPIVVTEWRRAGAPTEIELVATAPGATDPRERVAFVEPISARYSRVARIFAGRPIFVSGLSGRSADPATQVREIFADLTSLLATAGSDVRHIPKATYYVADPVADAEFNNVRPTLFDPNRPPAASKISVSGTGRAGKVTTVDFIAVTVGK
;
A
#
# COMPACT_ATOMS: atom_id res chain seq x y z
N MET A 1 -78.26 27.05 -28.89
CA MET A 1 -79.08 26.01 -29.57
C MET A 1 -78.21 24.76 -29.65
N ARG A 2 -78.41 23.83 -28.70
CA ARG A 2 -79.10 22.52 -28.87
C ARG A 2 -78.24 21.54 -29.68
N GLN A 3 -77.65 20.56 -28.99
CA GLN A 3 -78.11 19.15 -28.92
C GLN A 3 -77.41 18.33 -30.01
N SER A 4 -77.03 17.06 -29.88
CA SER A 4 -77.22 16.02 -28.86
C SER A 4 -76.46 14.79 -29.40
N ALA A 5 -75.91 13.95 -28.52
CA ALA A 5 -75.49 12.59 -28.85
C ALA A 5 -76.67 11.73 -29.34
N PRO A 6 -76.40 10.56 -29.95
CA PRO A 6 -76.82 9.29 -29.31
C PRO A 6 -75.68 8.23 -29.32
N SER A 7 -75.37 7.53 -28.22
CA SER A 7 -76.09 6.42 -27.55
C SER A 7 -75.94 5.07 -28.29
N PHE A 8 -75.14 4.13 -27.78
CA PHE A 8 -75.43 3.07 -26.77
C PHE A 8 -76.17 1.84 -27.31
N ASN A 9 -75.54 0.66 -27.19
CA ASN A 9 -76.07 -0.63 -26.69
C ASN A 9 -74.99 -1.72 -26.91
N ALA A 10 -74.48 -2.49 -25.94
CA ALA A 10 -75.05 -3.33 -24.87
C ALA A 10 -75.05 -4.83 -25.25
N ALA A 11 -74.33 -5.64 -24.45
CA ALA A 11 -74.44 -7.08 -24.16
C ALA A 11 -73.02 -7.67 -23.93
N ALA A 12 -72.45 -7.75 -22.72
CA ALA A 12 -72.77 -8.59 -21.57
C ALA A 12 -72.62 -10.11 -21.83
N THR A 13 -71.57 -10.74 -21.31
CA THR A 13 -71.67 -12.04 -20.61
C THR A 13 -70.57 -12.14 -19.54
N LEU A 14 -71.01 -12.61 -18.38
CA LEU A 14 -70.41 -12.65 -17.06
C LEU A 14 -69.56 -13.92 -16.88
N LEU A 15 -68.40 -13.85 -16.22
CA LEU A 15 -67.96 -14.92 -15.32
C LEU A 15 -67.04 -14.35 -14.24
N ALA A 16 -67.49 -14.43 -12.99
CA ALA A 16 -66.75 -14.02 -11.80
C ALA A 16 -65.73 -15.11 -11.41
N VAL A 17 -64.51 -14.71 -11.09
CA VAL A 17 -63.59 -15.50 -10.26
C VAL A 17 -63.02 -14.59 -9.19
N VAL A 18 -63.42 -14.86 -7.94
CA VAL A 18 -62.88 -14.26 -6.72
C VAL A 18 -61.47 -14.82 -6.50
N ALA A 19 -60.45 -13.99 -6.64
CA ALA A 19 -59.07 -14.34 -6.28
C ALA A 19 -58.79 -13.92 -4.84
N VAL A 20 -58.70 -14.91 -3.95
CA VAL A 20 -58.23 -14.78 -2.58
C VAL A 20 -56.72 -14.49 -2.61
N LEU A 21 -56.30 -13.34 -2.09
CA LEU A 21 -54.89 -13.01 -1.85
C LEU A 21 -54.34 -13.88 -0.70
N PHE A 22 -53.51 -14.85 -1.03
CA PHE A 22 -52.55 -15.42 -0.09
C PHE A 22 -51.19 -14.73 -0.26
N ALA A 23 -50.85 -13.84 0.67
CA ALA A 23 -49.51 -13.28 0.82
C ALA A 23 -48.56 -14.37 1.34
N THR A 24 -47.93 -15.11 0.43
CA THR A 24 -46.81 -15.98 0.77
C THR A 24 -45.57 -15.11 0.98
N HIS A 25 -45.13 -15.04 2.25
CA HIS A 25 -43.89 -14.37 2.63
C HIS A 25 -42.70 -15.11 2.02
N ALA A 26 -42.15 -14.57 0.93
CA ALA A 26 -40.85 -14.99 0.43
C ALA A 26 -39.79 -14.65 1.50
N ARG A 27 -39.29 -15.68 2.19
CA ARG A 27 -38.15 -15.56 3.10
C ARG A 27 -36.94 -15.10 2.29
N SER A 28 -36.39 -13.94 2.65
CA SER A 28 -35.08 -13.48 2.19
C SER A 28 -34.03 -14.58 2.40
N PRO A 29 -33.09 -14.78 1.46
CA PRO A 29 -31.99 -15.71 1.69
C PRO A 29 -31.16 -15.19 2.86
N VAL A 30 -31.10 -15.98 3.92
CA VAL A 30 -30.18 -15.79 5.04
C VAL A 30 -28.78 -15.82 4.45
N ALA A 31 -28.10 -14.68 4.45
CA ALA A 31 -26.67 -14.63 4.17
C ALA A 31 -25.99 -15.62 5.11
N ALA A 32 -25.36 -16.65 4.55
CA ALA A 32 -24.50 -17.53 5.30
C ALA A 32 -23.43 -16.65 5.98
N GLN A 33 -23.52 -16.53 7.31
CA GLN A 33 -22.47 -15.92 8.09
C GLN A 33 -21.24 -16.80 7.90
N GLY A 34 -20.31 -16.35 7.05
CA GLY A 34 -18.97 -16.92 7.00
C GLY A 34 -18.37 -16.91 8.42
N PRO A 35 -17.42 -17.81 8.71
CA PRO A 35 -16.80 -17.87 10.03
C PRO A 35 -16.32 -16.48 10.44
N ALA A 36 -16.70 -16.05 11.63
CA ALA A 36 -16.25 -14.78 12.19
C ALA A 36 -14.71 -14.73 12.10
N PRO A 37 -14.12 -13.59 11.66
CA PRO A 37 -12.68 -13.47 11.59
C PRO A 37 -12.08 -13.79 12.96
N ALA A 38 -11.08 -14.68 12.98
CA ALA A 38 -10.36 -15.03 14.19
C ALA A 38 -9.93 -13.75 14.90
N ARG A 39 -10.37 -13.55 16.16
CA ARG A 39 -9.92 -12.41 16.98
C ARG A 39 -8.40 -12.45 16.99
N GLY A 40 -7.75 -11.42 16.44
CA GLY A 40 -6.29 -11.36 16.40
C GLY A 40 -5.72 -11.56 17.79
N SER A 41 -4.87 -12.58 17.96
CA SER A 41 -4.18 -12.82 19.22
C SER A 41 -3.16 -11.72 19.43
N THR A 42 -3.15 -11.10 20.61
CA THR A 42 -2.02 -10.30 21.05
C THR A 42 -0.97 -11.27 21.60
N ASP A 43 0.28 -11.15 21.13
CA ASP A 43 1.37 -11.97 21.65
C ASP A 43 1.88 -11.46 23.01
N ALA A 44 2.83 -12.20 23.59
CA ALA A 44 3.42 -11.84 24.88
C ALA A 44 4.15 -10.48 24.87
N ALA A 45 4.50 -9.95 23.70
CA ALA A 45 5.10 -8.63 23.55
C ALA A 45 4.05 -7.51 23.49
N GLY A 46 2.74 -7.83 23.49
CA GLY A 46 1.68 -6.82 23.33
C GLY A 46 1.42 -6.45 21.88
N ILE A 47 1.95 -7.20 20.91
CA ILE A 47 1.76 -6.98 19.49
C ILE A 47 0.58 -7.81 19.00
N GLY A 48 -0.39 -7.16 18.35
CA GLY A 48 -1.55 -7.81 17.79
C GLY A 48 -1.61 -7.59 16.28
N ARG A 49 -1.65 -8.66 15.50
CA ARG A 49 -1.88 -8.59 14.04
C ARG A 49 -2.63 -9.81 13.56
N GLN A 50 -3.38 -9.65 12.47
CA GLN A 50 -4.18 -10.71 11.87
C GLN A 50 -3.86 -10.83 10.38
N ALA A 51 -3.30 -11.98 10.00
CA ALA A 51 -3.13 -12.37 8.61
C ALA A 51 -4.47 -12.87 8.01
N ILE A 52 -4.77 -12.47 6.78
CA ILE A 52 -5.95 -12.89 6.01
C ILE A 52 -5.48 -13.60 4.75
N GLY A 53 -6.06 -14.76 4.43
CA GLY A 53 -5.74 -15.50 3.21
C GLY A 53 -4.33 -16.08 3.16
N GLY A 54 -3.68 -16.28 4.30
CA GLY A 54 -2.40 -16.97 4.39
C GLY A 54 -2.57 -18.45 4.01
N VAL A 55 -1.80 -18.91 3.03
CA VAL A 55 -1.73 -20.32 2.65
C VAL A 55 -0.48 -20.92 3.28
N ALA A 56 -0.62 -22.05 3.98
CA ALA A 56 0.50 -22.75 4.61
C ALA A 56 1.60 -23.04 3.57
N GLY A 57 2.84 -22.73 3.90
CA GLY A 57 3.99 -22.92 3.01
C GLY A 57 4.15 -21.90 1.88
N ARG A 58 3.23 -20.93 1.71
CA ARG A 58 3.39 -19.86 0.71
C ARG A 58 4.37 -18.79 1.18
N GLY A 59 4.35 -18.45 2.47
CA GLY A 59 5.25 -17.43 3.04
C GLY A 59 4.76 -15.99 2.94
N TRP A 60 3.50 -15.76 2.52
CA TRP A 60 2.80 -14.47 2.62
C TRP A 60 1.28 -14.64 2.74
N SER A 61 0.61 -13.58 3.18
CA SER A 61 -0.84 -13.46 3.34
C SER A 61 -1.46 -12.64 2.20
N SER A 62 -2.78 -12.63 2.04
CA SER A 62 -3.45 -11.69 1.12
C SER A 62 -3.57 -10.29 1.71
N ALA A 63 -3.75 -10.18 3.03
CA ALA A 63 -3.69 -8.92 3.76
C ALA A 63 -3.25 -9.14 5.21
N VAL A 64 -2.82 -8.08 5.88
CA VAL A 64 -2.55 -8.07 7.33
C VAL A 64 -3.24 -6.86 7.98
N VAL A 65 -4.07 -7.13 8.99
CA VAL A 65 -4.70 -6.12 9.84
C VAL A 65 -3.87 -5.92 11.10
N VAL A 66 -3.44 -4.69 11.38
CA VAL A 66 -2.66 -4.35 12.59
C VAL A 66 -3.61 -4.05 13.75
N GLY A 67 -3.61 -4.92 14.74
CA GLY A 67 -4.44 -4.86 15.95
C GLY A 67 -3.89 -3.95 17.05
N GLN A 68 -2.74 -4.33 17.60
CA GLN A 68 -2.09 -3.67 18.73
C GLN A 68 -0.60 -3.44 18.42
N GLY A 69 -0.09 -2.27 18.81
CA GLY A 69 1.30 -1.85 18.57
C GLY A 69 1.43 -0.63 17.65
N GLN A 70 2.66 -0.16 17.49
CA GLN A 70 3.06 0.93 16.60
C GLN A 70 3.71 0.38 15.32
N LEU A 71 3.73 1.17 14.25
CA LEU A 71 4.33 0.77 12.99
C LEU A 71 5.82 1.09 12.96
N VAL A 72 6.63 0.20 12.40
CA VAL A 72 8.04 0.43 12.09
C VAL A 72 8.19 0.41 10.58
N HIS A 73 8.66 1.51 9.99
CA HIS A 73 8.92 1.63 8.56
C HIS A 73 10.41 1.53 8.30
N THR A 74 10.83 0.76 7.30
CA THR A 74 12.26 0.60 6.99
C THR A 74 12.68 1.38 5.73
N ALA A 75 13.97 1.63 5.59
CA ALA A 75 14.56 1.97 4.30
C ALA A 75 14.59 0.73 3.39
N THR A 76 15.02 0.89 2.14
CA THR A 76 15.36 -0.26 1.29
C THR A 76 16.67 -0.90 1.77
N PHE A 77 16.65 -2.22 1.99
CA PHE A 77 17.81 -3.03 2.32
C PHE A 77 18.35 -3.74 1.07
N THR A 78 19.68 -3.83 0.98
CA THR A 78 20.42 -4.35 -0.18
C THR A 78 21.36 -5.46 0.29
N PRO A 79 21.57 -6.55 -0.49
CA PRO A 79 22.33 -7.73 -0.07
C PRO A 79 23.84 -7.47 -0.11
N VAL A 80 24.35 -6.60 0.76
CA VAL A 80 25.79 -6.23 0.82
C VAL A 80 26.43 -6.56 2.16
N ASP A 81 27.72 -6.91 2.18
CA ASP A 81 28.53 -7.08 3.39
C ASP A 81 28.81 -5.76 4.13
N GLY A 82 29.52 -5.84 5.25
CA GLY A 82 29.89 -4.65 6.05
C GLY A 82 30.82 -3.69 5.30
N GLN A 83 31.41 -4.12 4.19
CA GLN A 83 32.25 -3.32 3.29
C GLN A 83 31.47 -2.84 2.06
N GLY A 84 30.17 -3.11 1.97
CA GLY A 84 29.29 -2.68 0.88
C GLY A 84 29.37 -3.53 -0.39
N ARG A 85 30.00 -4.71 -0.36
CA ARG A 85 30.10 -5.64 -1.50
C ARG A 85 28.90 -6.57 -1.55
N VAL A 86 28.39 -6.88 -2.74
CA VAL A 86 27.28 -7.82 -2.92
C VAL A 86 27.68 -9.21 -2.38
N VAL A 87 26.86 -9.78 -1.49
CA VAL A 87 27.24 -10.98 -0.72
C VAL A 87 27.34 -12.26 -1.53
N SER A 88 26.63 -12.36 -2.65
CA SER A 88 26.59 -13.56 -3.50
C SER A 88 25.95 -13.24 -4.86
N ALA A 89 26.28 -14.02 -5.89
CA ALA A 89 25.54 -14.02 -7.16
C ALA A 89 24.22 -14.81 -7.09
N ASP A 90 24.05 -15.69 -6.10
CA ASP A 90 22.84 -16.48 -5.89
C ASP A 90 21.70 -15.61 -5.33
N PRO A 91 20.55 -15.49 -6.02
CA PRO A 91 19.43 -14.71 -5.53
C PRO A 91 18.84 -15.20 -4.19
N ALA A 92 18.91 -16.51 -3.88
CA ALA A 92 18.40 -17.02 -2.61
C ALA A 92 19.28 -16.58 -1.42
N ALA A 93 20.61 -16.60 -1.60
CA ALA A 93 21.55 -16.05 -0.65
C ALA A 93 21.37 -14.54 -0.46
N GLN A 94 21.14 -13.79 -1.54
CA GLN A 94 20.84 -12.35 -1.46
C GLN A 94 19.55 -12.09 -0.67
N ALA A 95 18.47 -12.81 -0.97
CA ALA A 95 17.18 -12.67 -0.27
C ALA A 95 17.32 -12.96 1.22
N SER A 96 18.03 -14.03 1.56
CA SER A 96 18.29 -14.42 2.95
C SER A 96 19.04 -13.32 3.68
N ARG A 97 20.07 -12.74 3.05
CA ARG A 97 20.83 -11.64 3.64
C ARG A 97 19.98 -10.40 3.89
N VAL A 98 19.15 -10.01 2.92
CA VAL A 98 18.26 -8.84 3.08
C VAL A 98 17.27 -9.05 4.24
N LEU A 99 16.71 -10.25 4.37
CA LEU A 99 15.82 -10.59 5.49
C LEU A 99 16.54 -10.59 6.84
N ASP A 100 17.79 -11.07 6.90
CA ASP A 100 18.60 -11.02 8.12
C ASP A 100 18.92 -9.58 8.53
N ASP A 101 19.29 -8.72 7.59
CA ASP A 101 19.55 -7.30 7.88
C ASP A 101 18.27 -6.56 8.30
N LEU A 102 17.13 -6.88 7.68
CA LEU A 102 15.82 -6.39 8.13
C LEU A 102 15.52 -6.83 9.56
N ASP A 103 15.78 -8.09 9.93
CA ASP A 103 15.55 -8.57 11.29
C ASP A 103 16.44 -7.86 12.31
N VAL A 104 17.72 -7.65 12.00
CA VAL A 104 18.65 -6.86 12.82
C VAL A 104 18.13 -5.44 13.01
N ALA A 105 17.66 -4.80 11.94
CA ALA A 105 17.10 -3.46 12.02
C ALA A 105 15.84 -3.44 12.91
N LEU A 106 14.89 -4.33 12.65
CA LEU A 106 13.62 -4.39 13.39
C LEU A 106 13.82 -4.70 14.88
N LYS A 107 14.80 -5.53 15.23
CA LYS A 107 15.19 -5.78 16.63
C LYS A 107 15.64 -4.51 17.35
N ALA A 108 16.34 -3.60 16.66
CA ALA A 108 16.69 -2.29 17.22
C ALA A 108 15.46 -1.45 17.56
N ALA A 109 14.30 -1.73 16.94
CA ALA A 109 13.00 -1.11 17.24
C ALA A 109 12.10 -1.95 18.17
N GLY A 110 12.60 -3.03 18.78
CA GLY A 110 11.79 -3.93 19.61
C GLY A 110 10.77 -4.78 18.82
N SER A 111 11.06 -5.03 17.54
CA SER A 111 10.25 -5.85 16.63
C SER A 111 11.09 -7.01 16.05
N GLY A 112 10.63 -7.64 14.98
CA GLY A 112 11.33 -8.69 14.25
C GLY A 112 10.54 -9.17 13.04
N LEU A 113 11.10 -10.09 12.25
CA LEU A 113 10.42 -10.63 11.05
C LEU A 113 9.05 -11.27 11.36
N ALA A 114 8.90 -11.84 12.56
CA ALA A 114 7.64 -12.41 13.02
C ALA A 114 6.53 -11.35 13.28
N HIS A 115 6.82 -10.06 13.12
CA HIS A 115 5.85 -8.98 13.27
C HIS A 115 5.71 -8.13 12.00
N LEU A 116 6.19 -8.63 10.85
CA LEU A 116 5.95 -7.95 9.58
C LEU A 116 4.45 -7.86 9.27
N ALA A 117 4.02 -6.64 8.91
CA ALA A 117 2.71 -6.37 8.37
C ALA A 117 2.76 -6.31 6.83
N ARG A 118 3.80 -5.69 6.28
CA ARG A 118 4.06 -5.59 4.83
C ARG A 118 5.53 -5.91 4.54
N LEU A 119 5.77 -6.64 3.46
CA LEU A 119 7.07 -6.82 2.83
C LEU A 119 6.94 -6.42 1.36
N HIS A 120 7.82 -5.54 0.90
CA HIS A 120 7.97 -5.22 -0.49
C HIS A 120 9.25 -5.87 -1.02
N VAL A 121 9.14 -6.55 -2.16
CA VAL A 121 10.24 -7.21 -2.81
C VAL A 121 10.40 -6.62 -4.21
N TYR A 122 11.60 -6.11 -4.48
CA TYR A 122 11.98 -5.65 -5.80
C TYR A 122 12.97 -6.65 -6.37
N VAL A 123 12.64 -7.24 -7.51
CA VAL A 123 13.49 -8.21 -8.20
C VAL A 123 14.07 -7.59 -9.46
N ALA A 124 15.26 -8.02 -9.87
CA ALA A 124 15.87 -7.56 -11.12
C ALA A 124 15.04 -7.98 -12.34
N ASP A 125 14.48 -9.18 -12.31
CA ASP A 125 13.63 -9.76 -13.34
C ASP A 125 12.82 -10.94 -12.79
N ALA A 126 11.80 -11.38 -13.51
CA ALA A 126 10.91 -12.46 -13.08
C ALA A 126 11.59 -13.83 -12.85
N SER A 127 12.78 -14.09 -13.42
CA SER A 127 13.49 -15.36 -13.22
C SER A 127 14.05 -15.51 -11.79
N VAL A 128 14.22 -14.39 -11.08
CA VAL A 128 14.68 -14.37 -9.69
C VAL A 128 13.58 -14.82 -8.72
N THR A 129 12.32 -14.53 -9.04
CA THR A 129 11.17 -14.69 -8.13
C THR A 129 11.02 -16.11 -7.54
N PRO A 130 11.18 -17.22 -8.28
CA PRO A 130 11.07 -18.56 -7.70
C PRO A 130 12.05 -18.81 -6.54
N ALA A 131 13.27 -18.28 -6.62
CA ALA A 131 14.25 -18.37 -5.54
C ALA A 131 13.82 -17.56 -4.31
N ILE A 132 13.25 -16.37 -4.53
CA ILE A 132 12.74 -15.52 -3.46
C ILE A 132 11.54 -16.19 -2.77
N ASP A 133 10.60 -16.72 -3.55
CA ASP A 133 9.44 -17.46 -3.03
C ASP A 133 9.87 -18.61 -2.12
N ALA A 134 10.86 -19.40 -2.53
CA ALA A 134 11.38 -20.50 -1.72
C ALA A 134 11.98 -20.02 -0.39
N VAL A 135 12.68 -18.88 -0.38
CA VAL A 135 13.21 -18.27 0.84
C VAL A 135 12.08 -17.76 1.74
N LEU A 136 11.10 -17.05 1.18
CA LEU A 136 9.95 -16.53 1.92
C LEU A 136 9.09 -17.66 2.51
N ALA A 137 8.83 -18.72 1.75
CA ALA A 137 8.12 -19.91 2.20
C ALA A 137 8.79 -20.54 3.43
N ARG A 138 10.13 -20.63 3.44
CA ARG A 138 10.90 -21.15 4.58
C ARG A 138 10.89 -20.19 5.76
N ARG A 139 11.14 -18.90 5.52
CA ARG A 139 11.24 -17.88 6.58
C ARG A 139 9.92 -17.57 7.26
N PHE A 140 8.81 -17.68 6.54
CA PHE A 140 7.46 -17.37 7.02
C PHE A 140 6.54 -18.61 7.00
N ALA A 141 7.10 -19.80 7.25
CA ALA A 141 6.35 -21.06 7.27
C ALA A 141 5.28 -21.14 8.38
N GLY A 142 5.36 -20.29 9.41
CA GLY A 142 4.44 -20.24 10.55
C GLY A 142 3.25 -19.30 10.38
N ALA A 143 2.43 -19.19 11.43
CA ALA A 143 1.33 -18.23 11.48
C ALA A 143 1.88 -16.80 11.48
N GLY A 144 1.50 -16.00 10.48
CA GLY A 144 1.85 -14.59 10.43
C GLY A 144 2.80 -14.20 9.31
N ALA A 145 2.66 -14.79 8.14
CA ALA A 145 3.33 -14.27 6.96
C ALA A 145 2.82 -12.83 6.61
N PRO A 146 3.69 -11.93 6.12
CA PRO A 146 3.32 -10.54 5.84
C PRO A 146 2.40 -10.42 4.63
N ALA A 147 1.80 -9.25 4.43
CA ALA A 147 1.33 -8.86 3.11
C ALA A 147 2.55 -8.64 2.19
N LEU A 148 2.53 -9.17 0.97
CA LEU A 148 3.67 -9.16 0.05
C LEU A 148 3.31 -8.43 -1.24
N THR A 149 4.12 -7.44 -1.61
CA THR A 149 4.12 -6.86 -2.96
C THR A 149 5.44 -7.22 -3.63
N LEU A 150 5.39 -7.60 -4.90
CA LEU A 150 6.56 -7.95 -5.70
C LEU A 150 6.52 -7.16 -7.01
N VAL A 151 7.63 -6.53 -7.39
CA VAL A 151 7.74 -5.70 -8.60
C VAL A 151 9.12 -5.88 -9.22
N GLU A 152 9.24 -5.79 -10.54
CA GLU A 152 10.56 -5.67 -11.16
C GLU A 152 11.07 -4.23 -11.09
N SER A 153 12.38 -4.09 -10.94
CA SER A 153 13.06 -2.81 -10.90
C SER A 153 14.46 -2.97 -11.46
N GLN A 154 14.94 -1.96 -12.18
CA GLN A 154 16.37 -1.78 -12.36
C GLN A 154 17.03 -1.72 -10.97
N MET A 155 18.07 -2.52 -10.77
CA MET A 155 18.75 -2.62 -9.48
C MET A 155 19.70 -1.44 -9.26
N PRO A 156 19.90 -0.99 -8.01
CA PRO A 156 20.70 0.20 -7.71
C PRO A 156 22.20 0.04 -8.02
N ARG A 157 22.68 -1.20 -8.12
CA ARG A 157 24.10 -1.55 -8.34
C ARG A 157 24.20 -2.90 -9.05
N ASP A 158 25.29 -3.08 -9.79
CA ASP A 158 25.60 -4.33 -10.46
C ASP A 158 25.71 -5.51 -9.49
N GLY A 159 25.31 -6.69 -9.97
CA GLY A 159 25.31 -7.93 -9.18
C GLY A 159 24.13 -8.08 -8.19
N VAL A 160 23.45 -6.99 -7.82
CA VAL A 160 22.22 -7.08 -7.02
C VAL A 160 21.10 -7.69 -7.89
N ARG A 161 20.28 -8.55 -7.28
CA ARG A 161 19.13 -9.25 -7.89
C ARG A 161 17.84 -9.06 -7.13
N VAL A 162 17.94 -8.74 -5.84
CA VAL A 162 16.78 -8.48 -4.98
C VAL A 162 17.11 -7.41 -3.95
N VAL A 163 16.18 -6.50 -3.71
CA VAL A 163 16.17 -5.57 -2.59
C VAL A 163 14.78 -5.56 -1.94
N MET A 164 14.69 -5.21 -0.67
CA MET A 164 13.41 -5.24 0.06
C MET A 164 13.25 -4.05 0.99
N ASP A 165 12.00 -3.67 1.24
CA ASP A 165 11.61 -2.78 2.34
C ASP A 165 10.41 -3.39 3.09
N ALA A 166 10.18 -2.97 4.32
CA ALA A 166 9.16 -3.56 5.17
C ALA A 166 8.43 -2.54 6.03
N ILE A 167 7.23 -2.93 6.44
CA ILE A 167 6.52 -2.33 7.57
C ILE A 167 6.25 -3.43 8.59
N ALA A 168 6.70 -3.23 9.82
CA ALA A 168 6.49 -4.14 10.93
C ALA A 168 5.65 -3.51 12.04
N VAL A 169 5.26 -4.32 13.02
CA VAL A 169 4.59 -3.87 14.24
C VAL A 169 5.53 -4.01 15.43
N THR A 170 5.55 -3.02 16.31
CA THR A 170 6.34 -3.03 17.55
C THR A 170 5.50 -2.66 18.75
N ALA A 171 5.87 -3.17 19.92
CA ALA A 171 5.35 -2.69 21.20
C ALA A 171 6.11 -1.46 21.71
N ARG A 172 7.27 -1.15 21.13
CA ARG A 172 8.03 0.06 21.42
C ARG A 172 7.15 1.28 21.14
N ARG A 173 7.14 2.22 22.07
CA ARG A 173 6.47 3.50 21.91
C ARG A 173 7.49 4.55 21.50
N ALA A 174 7.33 5.10 20.31
CA ALA A 174 8.01 6.32 19.91
C ALA A 174 7.62 7.48 20.87
N PRO A 175 8.51 8.46 21.09
CA PRO A 175 8.20 9.67 21.85
C PRO A 175 6.97 10.40 21.30
N ASP A 176 6.28 11.15 22.17
CA ASP A 176 5.00 11.77 21.83
C ASP A 176 5.12 12.68 20.60
N GLY A 177 4.30 12.36 19.59
CA GLY A 177 4.05 13.18 18.40
C GLY A 177 5.18 13.28 17.37
N ARG A 178 6.32 12.62 17.55
CA ARG A 178 7.40 12.59 16.55
C ARG A 178 7.90 11.18 16.26
N PRO A 179 8.24 10.85 15.00
CA PRO A 179 8.79 9.55 14.68
C PRO A 179 10.17 9.38 15.30
N GLU A 180 10.41 8.19 15.86
CA GLU A 180 11.72 7.81 16.34
C GLU A 180 12.51 7.18 15.20
N ARG A 181 13.48 7.93 14.66
CA ARG A 181 14.32 7.52 13.53
C ARG A 181 15.60 6.88 14.06
N LEU A 182 15.87 5.63 13.67
CA LEU A 182 17.00 4.86 14.20
C LEU A 182 18.03 4.54 13.11
N VAL A 183 19.30 4.82 13.42
CA VAL A 183 20.47 4.31 12.71
C VAL A 183 21.03 3.15 13.54
N VAL A 184 21.20 1.99 12.91
CA VAL A 184 21.63 0.76 13.57
C VAL A 184 23.11 0.54 13.29
N PRO A 185 24.01 0.65 14.30
CA PRO A 185 25.45 0.68 14.08
C PRO A 185 26.06 -0.59 13.45
N THR A 186 25.39 -1.74 13.62
CA THR A 186 25.86 -3.04 13.11
C THR A 186 25.50 -3.29 11.65
N LEU A 187 24.73 -2.39 11.03
CA LEU A 187 24.32 -2.49 9.63
C LEU A 187 25.13 -1.54 8.75
N PRO A 188 25.26 -1.82 7.43
CA PRO A 188 25.85 -0.88 6.49
C PRO A 188 25.23 0.51 6.62
N THR A 189 26.07 1.54 6.71
CA THR A 189 25.61 2.91 6.95
C THR A 189 24.72 3.41 5.79
N PRO A 190 23.53 3.96 6.08
CA PRO A 190 22.70 4.57 5.05
C PRO A 190 23.41 5.76 4.41
N VAL A 191 23.07 6.06 3.16
CA VAL A 191 23.64 7.21 2.47
C VAL A 191 23.13 8.52 3.09
N GLY A 192 24.05 9.44 3.40
CA GLY A 192 23.73 10.70 4.05
C GLY A 192 23.40 10.54 5.54
N ASN A 193 22.48 11.36 6.04
CA ASN A 193 21.97 11.34 7.40
C ASN A 193 20.67 10.52 7.55
N ALA A 194 20.37 9.60 6.63
CA ALA A 194 19.16 8.79 6.66
C ALA A 194 19.19 7.70 7.73
N ALA A 195 18.02 7.40 8.30
CA ALA A 195 17.82 6.28 9.20
C ALA A 195 17.66 4.94 8.45
N HIS A 196 17.96 3.84 9.12
CA HIS A 196 17.59 2.50 8.63
C HIS A 196 16.08 2.26 8.77
N LEU A 197 15.47 2.83 9.82
CA LEU A 197 14.05 2.69 10.10
C LEU A 197 13.50 3.86 10.91
N ALA A 198 12.17 3.95 10.99
CA ALA A 198 11.48 4.84 11.91
C ALA A 198 10.30 4.15 12.59
N VAL A 199 10.16 4.36 13.90
CA VAL A 199 8.93 4.00 14.65
C VAL A 199 7.94 5.15 14.51
N GLN A 200 6.78 4.86 13.92
CA GLN A 200 5.66 5.78 13.80
C GLN A 200 4.88 5.82 15.12
N PRO A 201 4.68 6.99 15.74
CA PRO A 201 3.84 7.12 16.92
C PRO A 201 2.42 6.62 16.65
N ALA A 202 1.78 6.08 17.68
CA ALA A 202 0.37 5.74 17.62
C ALA A 202 -0.49 6.98 17.36
N GLY A 203 -1.64 6.76 16.74
CA GLY A 203 -2.62 7.81 16.48
C GLY A 203 -2.59 8.29 15.02
N PRO A 204 -3.10 9.50 14.77
CA PRO A 204 -3.32 10.02 13.43
C PRO A 204 -2.03 10.19 12.63
N PHE A 205 -2.13 9.98 11.33
CA PHE A 205 -1.04 10.18 10.39
C PHE A 205 -1.57 10.62 9.03
N VAL A 206 -0.68 11.11 8.18
CA VAL A 206 -0.99 11.51 6.81
C VAL A 206 -0.12 10.77 5.81
N ILE A 207 -0.67 10.64 4.60
CA ILE A 207 0.04 10.17 3.41
C ILE A 207 -0.04 11.29 2.38
N VAL A 208 1.12 11.77 1.94
CA VAL A 208 1.23 12.77 0.88
C VAL A 208 1.55 12.06 -0.43
N SER A 209 0.70 12.24 -1.44
CA SER A 209 0.85 11.62 -2.76
C SER A 209 2.09 12.15 -3.49
N GLY A 210 2.58 11.38 -4.47
CA GLY A 210 3.72 11.72 -5.30
C GLY A 210 3.75 13.17 -5.83
N ARG A 211 4.89 13.83 -5.65
CA ARG A 211 5.27 15.09 -6.32
C ARG A 211 6.43 14.83 -7.27
N ALA A 212 6.48 15.57 -8.37
CA ALA A 212 7.54 15.47 -9.37
C ALA A 212 7.77 16.86 -9.98
N ALA A 213 8.72 17.61 -9.41
CA ALA A 213 9.13 18.89 -9.96
C ALA A 213 9.91 18.69 -11.26
N GLN A 214 9.81 19.68 -12.16
CA GLN A 214 10.57 19.74 -13.40
C GLN A 214 11.97 20.30 -13.14
N GLY A 215 12.90 20.04 -14.06
CA GLY A 215 14.28 20.51 -13.99
C GLY A 215 15.29 19.41 -14.29
N ASP A 216 16.58 19.74 -14.22
CA ASP A 216 17.63 18.73 -14.17
C ASP A 216 17.50 17.88 -12.89
N PHE A 217 18.29 16.81 -12.80
CA PHE A 217 18.18 15.85 -11.71
C PHE A 217 18.19 16.50 -10.31
N GLU A 218 19.17 17.36 -10.02
CA GLU A 218 19.30 17.94 -8.68
C GLU A 218 18.19 18.97 -8.40
N ALA A 219 17.94 19.87 -9.36
CA ALA A 219 16.88 20.86 -9.24
C ALA A 219 15.50 20.21 -9.06
N ALA A 220 15.22 19.14 -9.80
CA ALA A 220 13.97 18.40 -9.71
C ALA A 220 13.82 17.68 -8.36
N VAL A 221 14.87 17.06 -7.82
CA VAL A 221 14.81 16.44 -6.48
C VAL A 221 14.55 17.50 -5.41
N ARG A 222 15.27 18.63 -5.44
CA ARG A 222 15.10 19.72 -4.47
C ARG A 222 13.71 20.35 -4.56
N GLY A 223 13.27 20.67 -5.78
CA GLY A 223 11.94 21.24 -6.03
C GLY A 223 10.82 20.28 -5.62
N THR A 224 11.01 18.97 -5.80
CA THR A 224 10.04 17.96 -5.35
C THR A 224 9.93 17.95 -3.82
N MET A 225 11.04 17.98 -3.11
CA MET A 225 11.04 18.04 -1.64
C MET A 225 10.46 19.36 -1.11
N GLU A 226 10.64 20.47 -1.82
CA GLU A 226 10.01 21.75 -1.49
C GLU A 226 8.48 21.69 -1.64
N GLN A 227 7.98 21.07 -2.72
CA GLN A 227 6.54 20.85 -2.90
C GLN A 227 5.95 19.99 -1.79
N LEU A 228 6.62 18.89 -1.42
CA LEU A 228 6.19 18.02 -0.31
C LEU A 228 6.20 18.74 1.04
N ARG A 229 7.17 19.64 1.27
CA ARG A 229 7.17 20.52 2.46
C ARG A 229 5.94 21.42 2.47
N GLY A 230 5.57 22.01 1.32
CA GLY A 230 4.35 22.79 1.17
C GLY A 230 3.08 21.99 1.45
N ASP A 231 3.00 20.76 0.94
CA ASP A 231 1.86 19.86 1.16
C ASP A 231 1.69 19.49 2.64
N LEU A 232 2.79 19.23 3.36
CA LEU A 232 2.76 19.04 4.81
C LEU A 232 2.31 20.30 5.55
N ALA A 233 2.86 21.47 5.17
CA ALA A 233 2.51 22.74 5.79
C ALA A 233 1.01 23.07 5.64
N ALA A 234 0.41 22.74 4.50
CA ALA A 234 -1.02 22.91 4.22
C ALA A 234 -1.93 22.12 5.17
N VAL A 235 -1.42 21.05 5.80
CA VAL A 235 -2.13 20.25 6.81
C VAL A 235 -1.56 20.46 8.23
N GLY A 236 -0.77 21.52 8.43
CA GLY A 236 -0.25 21.91 9.74
C GLY A 236 0.97 21.11 10.22
N LEU A 237 1.71 20.49 9.31
CA LEU A 237 2.86 19.63 9.62
C LEU A 237 4.15 20.16 8.99
N GLY A 238 5.29 19.85 9.61
CA GLY A 238 6.64 20.01 9.05
C GLY A 238 7.36 18.69 8.73
N LEU A 239 8.52 18.76 8.08
CA LEU A 239 9.36 17.60 7.70
C LEU A 239 9.86 16.77 8.89
N GLU A 240 9.91 17.35 10.08
CA GLU A 240 10.19 16.67 11.34
C GLU A 240 9.14 15.60 11.69
N HIS A 241 7.94 15.66 11.12
CA HIS A 241 6.90 14.65 11.30
C HIS A 241 7.02 13.49 10.29
N ALA A 242 7.89 13.58 9.28
CA ALA A 242 8.03 12.54 8.26
C ALA A 242 8.53 11.22 8.86
N VAL A 243 7.81 10.15 8.59
CA VAL A 243 8.07 8.78 9.07
C VAL A 243 8.89 8.02 8.03
N GLN A 244 8.50 8.08 6.76
CA GLN A 244 9.18 7.39 5.65
C GLN A 244 9.05 8.25 4.40
N VAL A 245 10.11 8.25 3.58
CA VAL A 245 10.09 8.81 2.22
C VAL A 245 10.22 7.66 1.24
N LYS A 246 9.40 7.67 0.18
CA LYS A 246 9.54 6.73 -0.92
C LYS A 246 9.66 7.49 -2.23
N ALA A 247 10.68 7.14 -3.00
CA ALA A 247 11.02 7.77 -4.26
C ALA A 247 10.97 6.77 -5.40
N PHE A 248 10.44 7.24 -6.52
CA PHE A 248 10.33 6.54 -7.79
C PHE A 248 11.30 7.22 -8.76
N LEU A 249 12.37 6.54 -9.13
CA LEU A 249 13.55 7.12 -9.77
C LEU A 249 13.71 6.60 -11.20
N GLY A 250 13.90 7.51 -12.17
CA GLY A 250 14.04 7.15 -13.57
C GLY A 250 15.40 6.57 -13.94
N ASP A 251 16.47 6.97 -13.24
CA ASP A 251 17.83 6.46 -13.45
C ASP A 251 18.37 5.88 -12.15
N MET A 252 18.30 4.55 -12.02
CA MET A 252 18.70 3.85 -10.80
C MET A 252 20.22 3.86 -10.55
N THR A 253 21.04 4.35 -11.49
CA THR A 253 22.47 4.60 -11.21
C THR A 253 22.69 5.79 -10.25
N ARG A 254 21.67 6.66 -10.12
CA ARG A 254 21.68 7.88 -9.30
C ARG A 254 21.08 7.69 -7.90
N VAL A 255 20.83 6.45 -7.47
CA VAL A 255 20.16 6.16 -6.19
C VAL A 255 20.87 6.82 -5.00
N ASP A 256 22.20 6.80 -4.96
CA ASP A 256 22.96 7.38 -3.86
C ASP A 256 22.98 8.92 -3.92
N ASP A 257 22.93 9.52 -5.11
CA ASP A 257 22.75 10.97 -5.27
C ASP A 257 21.38 11.41 -4.78
N LEU A 258 20.32 10.71 -5.20
CA LEU A 258 18.95 10.94 -4.75
C LEU A 258 18.88 10.88 -3.22
N ARG A 259 19.41 9.81 -2.61
CA ARG A 259 19.42 9.63 -1.15
C ARG A 259 20.14 10.77 -0.45
N ARG A 260 21.31 11.19 -0.93
CA ARG A 260 22.04 12.35 -0.38
C ARG A 260 21.19 13.62 -0.43
N LEU A 261 20.62 13.93 -1.59
CA LEU A 261 19.83 15.14 -1.78
C LEU A 261 18.57 15.16 -0.92
N VAL A 262 17.83 14.06 -0.86
CA VAL A 262 16.63 13.92 -0.02
C VAL A 262 16.98 14.02 1.46
N ALA A 263 18.00 13.28 1.91
CA ALA A 263 18.37 13.25 3.33
C ALA A 263 18.85 14.63 3.83
N ALA A 264 19.59 15.37 2.98
CA ALA A 264 20.04 16.73 3.27
C ALA A 264 18.90 17.75 3.47
N THR A 265 17.66 17.42 3.10
CA THR A 265 16.50 18.31 3.35
C THR A 265 15.99 18.27 4.79
N PHE A 266 16.38 17.26 5.57
CA PHE A 266 15.94 17.07 6.94
C PHE A 266 16.99 17.56 7.93
N ALA A 267 16.56 18.30 8.94
CA ALA A 267 17.40 18.59 10.10
C ALA A 267 17.61 17.32 10.94
N GLY A 268 18.84 17.05 11.34
CA GLY A 268 19.19 15.87 12.14
C GLY A 268 19.13 14.58 11.33
N VAL A 269 18.58 13.50 11.90
CA VAL A 269 18.45 12.21 11.22
C VAL A 269 17.26 12.25 10.27
N ALA A 270 17.48 12.03 8.97
CA ALA A 270 16.42 11.93 7.97
C ALA A 270 15.63 10.61 8.11
N PRO A 271 14.35 10.56 7.68
CA PRO A 271 13.57 9.33 7.74
C PRO A 271 14.19 8.22 6.85
N PRO A 272 13.84 6.95 7.05
CA PRO A 272 14.15 5.88 6.11
C PRO A 272 13.66 6.23 4.69
N ILE A 273 14.51 5.93 3.70
CA ILE A 273 14.27 6.23 2.29
C ILE A 273 14.16 4.92 1.50
N VAL A 274 13.01 4.74 0.84
CA VAL A 274 12.77 3.66 -0.13
C VAL A 274 12.95 4.19 -1.54
N VAL A 275 13.65 3.46 -2.40
CA VAL A 275 13.84 3.84 -3.81
C VAL A 275 13.45 2.69 -4.73
N THR A 276 12.67 2.98 -5.76
CA THR A 276 12.19 2.03 -6.77
C THR A 276 12.33 2.64 -8.16
N GLU A 277 12.57 1.84 -9.18
CA GLU A 277 12.57 2.31 -10.57
C GLU A 277 11.20 2.92 -10.97
N TRP A 278 11.26 3.93 -11.83
CA TRP A 278 10.11 4.48 -12.55
C TRP A 278 10.40 4.69 -14.02
N ARG A 279 9.77 3.88 -14.88
CA ARG A 279 9.95 3.92 -16.34
C ARG A 279 9.00 4.91 -16.99
N ARG A 280 9.16 6.22 -16.74
CA ARG A 280 8.35 7.24 -17.41
C ARG A 280 9.17 8.44 -17.86
N ALA A 281 8.81 8.97 -19.03
CA ALA A 281 9.26 10.28 -19.49
C ALA A 281 8.49 11.40 -18.77
N GLY A 282 9.20 12.40 -18.26
CA GLY A 282 8.60 13.67 -17.81
C GLY A 282 9.20 14.28 -16.54
N ALA A 283 9.88 13.51 -15.69
CA ALA A 283 10.64 14.01 -14.55
C ALA A 283 11.68 12.96 -14.12
N PRO A 284 12.82 13.35 -13.51
CA PRO A 284 13.84 12.39 -13.07
C PRO A 284 13.39 11.55 -11.87
N THR A 285 12.48 12.08 -11.04
CA THR A 285 11.95 11.39 -9.86
C THR A 285 10.54 11.83 -9.53
N GLU A 286 9.74 10.94 -8.96
CA GLU A 286 8.56 11.26 -8.16
C GLU A 286 8.84 10.86 -6.70
N ILE A 287 8.41 11.66 -5.72
CA ILE A 287 8.61 11.38 -4.29
C ILE A 287 7.30 11.53 -3.53
N GLU A 288 7.01 10.56 -2.66
CA GLU A 288 5.90 10.55 -1.71
C GLU A 288 6.41 10.37 -0.28
N LEU A 289 5.58 10.68 0.72
CA LEU A 289 5.94 10.47 2.12
C LEU A 289 4.76 10.10 3.01
N VAL A 290 5.09 9.48 4.13
CA VAL A 290 4.20 9.25 5.28
C VAL A 290 4.66 10.14 6.42
N ALA A 291 3.75 10.78 7.14
CA ALA A 291 4.08 11.60 8.31
C ALA A 291 3.10 11.36 9.46
N THR A 292 3.57 11.41 10.71
CA THR A 292 2.68 11.44 11.88
C THR A 292 1.95 12.79 11.96
N ALA A 293 0.75 12.82 12.54
CA ALA A 293 -0.07 14.02 12.60
C ALA A 293 -0.61 14.25 14.02
N PRO A 294 0.26 14.44 15.03
CA PRO A 294 -0.13 14.50 16.43
C PRO A 294 -1.28 15.48 16.68
N GLY A 295 -2.25 15.06 17.47
CA GLY A 295 -3.41 15.90 17.83
C GLY A 295 -4.44 16.08 16.72
N ALA A 296 -4.22 15.55 15.51
CA ALA A 296 -5.24 15.60 14.46
C ALA A 296 -6.42 14.68 14.79
N THR A 297 -7.62 15.22 14.85
CA THR A 297 -8.84 14.45 15.14
C THR A 297 -9.97 14.88 14.22
N ASP A 298 -10.74 13.91 13.73
CA ASP A 298 -12.06 14.14 13.18
C ASP A 298 -13.00 13.07 13.74
N PRO A 299 -14.01 13.44 14.54
CA PRO A 299 -14.93 12.46 15.13
C PRO A 299 -15.93 11.88 14.12
N ARG A 300 -16.04 12.47 12.93
CA ARG A 300 -17.00 12.07 11.87
C ARG A 300 -16.35 11.18 10.83
N GLU A 301 -15.08 11.41 10.55
CA GLU A 301 -14.34 10.74 9.48
C GLU A 301 -13.18 9.91 10.02
N ARG A 302 -13.05 8.67 9.52
CA ARG A 302 -11.84 7.86 9.77
C ARG A 302 -10.69 8.25 8.84
N VAL A 303 -11.05 8.57 7.60
CA VAL A 303 -10.13 9.00 6.56
C VAL A 303 -10.74 10.21 5.85
N ALA A 304 -10.00 11.30 5.80
CA ALA A 304 -10.33 12.47 4.99
C ALA A 304 -9.27 12.68 3.90
N PHE A 305 -9.66 13.35 2.83
CA PHE A 305 -8.83 13.62 1.67
C PHE A 305 -8.74 15.12 1.45
N VAL A 306 -7.54 15.61 1.13
CA VAL A 306 -7.23 17.04 0.99
C VAL A 306 -6.79 17.33 -0.44
N GLU A 307 -7.19 18.50 -0.91
CA GLU A 307 -7.01 19.02 -2.26
C GLU A 307 -5.54 19.18 -2.70
N PRO A 308 -5.24 19.08 -4.02
CA PRO A 308 -6.17 18.77 -5.10
C PRO A 308 -6.76 17.36 -5.02
N ILE A 309 -8.08 17.26 -5.20
CA ILE A 309 -8.84 16.03 -5.38
C ILE A 309 -9.27 15.96 -6.84
N SER A 310 -9.00 14.84 -7.47
CA SER A 310 -9.52 14.51 -8.81
C SER A 310 -10.18 13.15 -8.75
N ALA A 311 -10.95 12.75 -9.76
CA ALA A 311 -11.56 11.42 -9.81
C ALA A 311 -10.56 10.23 -9.70
N ARG A 312 -9.24 10.45 -9.69
CA ARG A 312 -8.21 9.41 -9.66
C ARG A 312 -7.27 9.44 -8.45
N TYR A 313 -7.13 10.58 -7.76
CA TYR A 313 -6.24 10.70 -6.61
C TYR A 313 -6.55 11.96 -5.79
N SER A 314 -6.13 11.95 -4.53
CA SER A 314 -6.07 13.11 -3.63
C SER A 314 -4.62 13.44 -3.26
N ARG A 315 -4.34 14.70 -2.91
CA ARG A 315 -2.98 15.14 -2.56
C ARG A 315 -2.52 14.64 -1.20
N VAL A 316 -3.39 14.75 -0.19
CA VAL A 316 -3.11 14.23 1.15
C VAL A 316 -4.29 13.40 1.63
N ALA A 317 -4.01 12.19 2.11
CA ALA A 317 -4.96 11.41 2.89
C ALA A 317 -4.63 11.57 4.38
N ARG A 318 -5.60 11.98 5.19
CA ARG A 318 -5.51 12.09 6.65
C ARG A 318 -6.22 10.90 7.28
N ILE A 319 -5.50 10.13 8.09
CA ILE A 319 -6.03 8.99 8.81
C ILE A 319 -6.18 9.39 10.28
N PHE A 320 -7.41 9.39 10.79
CA PHE A 320 -7.71 9.78 12.17
C PHE A 320 -7.95 8.57 13.08
N ALA A 321 -8.52 7.50 12.54
CA ALA A 321 -8.91 6.32 13.29
C ALA A 321 -9.00 5.07 12.41
N GLY A 322 -9.00 3.91 13.05
CA GLY A 322 -9.05 2.62 12.38
C GLY A 322 -7.70 1.92 12.39
N ARG A 323 -7.76 0.60 12.35
CA ARG A 323 -6.59 -0.25 12.33
C ARG A 323 -6.02 -0.31 10.92
N PRO A 324 -4.72 -0.06 10.70
CA PRO A 324 -4.09 -0.19 9.39
C PRO A 324 -4.26 -1.60 8.82
N ILE A 325 -4.53 -1.68 7.53
CA ILE A 325 -4.62 -2.91 6.76
C ILE A 325 -3.65 -2.79 5.60
N PHE A 326 -2.70 -3.71 5.52
CA PHE A 326 -1.77 -3.81 4.40
C PHE A 326 -2.26 -4.91 3.47
N VAL A 327 -2.47 -4.58 2.20
CA VAL A 327 -2.96 -5.51 1.18
C VAL A 327 -1.78 -5.95 0.32
N SER A 328 -1.66 -7.26 0.10
CA SER A 328 -0.64 -7.80 -0.80
C SER A 328 -0.86 -7.36 -2.24
N GLY A 329 0.21 -7.44 -3.03
CA GLY A 329 0.12 -7.36 -4.48
C GLY A 329 -0.98 -8.25 -5.03
N LEU A 330 -1.96 -7.62 -5.67
CA LEU A 330 -3.02 -8.29 -6.39
C LEU A 330 -2.67 -8.30 -7.88
N SER A 331 -2.87 -9.45 -8.51
CA SER A 331 -2.77 -9.59 -9.96
C SER A 331 -3.99 -10.36 -10.45
N GLY A 332 -4.53 -9.96 -11.61
CA GLY A 332 -5.65 -10.67 -12.20
C GLY A 332 -5.27 -12.09 -12.63
N ARG A 333 -6.26 -12.97 -12.72
CA ARG A 333 -6.11 -14.35 -13.18
C ARG A 333 -5.94 -14.43 -14.70
N SER A 334 -6.67 -13.58 -15.43
CA SER A 334 -6.66 -13.51 -16.90
C SER A 334 -5.27 -13.23 -17.46
N ALA A 335 -5.04 -13.64 -18.72
CA ALA A 335 -3.89 -13.20 -19.51
C ALA A 335 -4.14 -11.81 -20.14
N ASP A 336 -5.39 -11.44 -20.38
CA ASP A 336 -5.76 -10.14 -20.97
C ASP A 336 -5.49 -8.97 -19.99
N PRO A 337 -4.65 -7.98 -20.36
CA PRO A 337 -4.26 -6.87 -19.47
C PRO A 337 -5.43 -6.07 -18.88
N ALA A 338 -6.47 -5.77 -19.68
CA ALA A 338 -7.61 -4.99 -19.21
C ALA A 338 -8.46 -5.81 -18.21
N THR A 339 -8.72 -7.07 -18.53
CA THR A 339 -9.43 -8.00 -17.64
C THR A 339 -8.66 -8.18 -16.33
N GLN A 340 -7.32 -8.27 -16.38
CA GLN A 340 -6.51 -8.35 -15.16
C GLN A 340 -6.78 -7.18 -14.20
N VAL A 341 -6.89 -5.96 -14.72
CA VAL A 341 -7.19 -4.76 -13.90
C VAL A 341 -8.56 -4.85 -13.23
N ARG A 342 -9.59 -5.30 -13.95
CA ARG A 342 -10.94 -5.46 -13.37
C ARG A 342 -10.97 -6.52 -12.27
N GLU A 343 -10.29 -7.64 -12.50
CA GLU A 343 -10.16 -8.70 -11.50
C GLU A 343 -9.43 -8.23 -10.24
N ILE A 344 -8.36 -7.42 -10.37
CA ILE A 344 -7.66 -6.81 -9.24
C ILE A 344 -8.63 -6.02 -8.34
N PHE A 345 -9.49 -5.19 -8.92
CA PHE A 345 -10.42 -4.37 -8.14
C PHE A 345 -11.60 -5.17 -7.55
N ALA A 346 -12.05 -6.22 -8.23
CA ALA A 346 -13.02 -7.16 -7.67
C ALA A 346 -12.44 -7.90 -6.45
N ASP A 347 -11.22 -8.43 -6.59
CA ASP A 347 -10.51 -9.12 -5.52
C ASP A 347 -10.19 -8.17 -4.35
N LEU A 348 -9.79 -6.92 -4.63
CA LEU A 348 -9.58 -5.87 -3.63
C LEU A 348 -10.85 -5.61 -2.83
N THR A 349 -11.99 -5.44 -3.50
CA THR A 349 -13.28 -5.14 -2.84
C THR A 349 -13.68 -6.26 -1.89
N SER A 350 -13.56 -7.52 -2.34
CA SER A 350 -13.85 -8.70 -1.53
C SER A 350 -12.91 -8.84 -0.32
N LEU A 351 -11.61 -8.62 -0.55
CA LEU A 351 -10.59 -8.71 0.49
C LEU A 351 -10.75 -7.61 1.55
N LEU A 352 -11.06 -6.38 1.15
CA LEU A 352 -11.34 -5.28 2.08
C LEU A 352 -12.56 -5.60 2.95
N ALA A 353 -13.64 -6.10 2.37
CA ALA A 353 -14.82 -6.51 3.13
C ALA A 353 -14.47 -7.58 4.17
N THR A 354 -13.68 -8.58 3.78
CA THR A 354 -13.17 -9.62 4.70
C THR A 354 -12.31 -9.05 5.83
N ALA A 355 -11.52 -8.01 5.54
CA ALA A 355 -10.68 -7.31 6.51
C ALA A 355 -11.43 -6.28 7.37
N GLY A 356 -12.74 -6.11 7.18
CA GLY A 356 -13.55 -5.11 7.89
C GLY A 356 -13.34 -3.68 7.39
N SER A 357 -13.04 -3.53 6.11
CA SER A 357 -12.83 -2.27 5.38
C SER A 357 -13.71 -2.18 4.13
N ASP A 358 -13.66 -1.04 3.44
CA ASP A 358 -14.22 -0.86 2.11
C ASP A 358 -13.32 0.05 1.26
N VAL A 359 -13.70 0.28 0.00
CA VAL A 359 -12.94 1.10 -0.95
C VAL A 359 -12.90 2.60 -0.62
N ARG A 360 -13.79 3.09 0.26
CA ARG A 360 -13.81 4.49 0.72
C ARG A 360 -12.78 4.75 1.83
N HIS A 361 -12.24 3.69 2.42
CA HIS A 361 -11.28 3.74 3.52
C HIS A 361 -9.87 3.30 3.09
N ILE A 362 -9.52 3.56 1.84
CA ILE A 362 -8.18 3.37 1.28
C ILE A 362 -7.46 4.72 1.26
N PRO A 363 -6.63 5.07 2.27
CA PRO A 363 -5.83 6.29 2.22
C PRO A 363 -4.72 6.25 1.17
N LYS A 364 -4.16 5.08 0.82
CA LYS A 364 -3.04 4.96 -0.12
C LYS A 364 -3.20 3.87 -1.15
N ALA A 365 -2.84 4.21 -2.38
CA ALA A 365 -2.76 3.29 -3.50
C ALA A 365 -1.50 3.52 -4.34
N THR A 366 -0.70 2.49 -4.54
CA THR A 366 0.35 2.48 -5.57
C THR A 366 0.00 1.44 -6.62
N TYR A 367 0.03 1.85 -7.89
CA TYR A 367 -0.25 0.99 -9.03
C TYR A 367 1.04 0.80 -9.83
N TYR A 368 1.51 -0.44 -10.00
CA TYR A 368 2.66 -0.77 -10.82
C TYR A 368 2.17 -1.38 -12.13
N VAL A 369 2.56 -0.77 -13.25
CA VAL A 369 2.00 -1.07 -14.57
C VAL A 369 3.12 -1.27 -15.58
N ALA A 370 3.18 -2.45 -16.20
CA ALA A 370 4.15 -2.78 -17.23
C ALA A 370 3.56 -2.79 -18.66
N ASP A 371 2.23 -2.62 -18.78
CA ASP A 371 1.51 -2.73 -20.04
C ASP A 371 0.59 -1.50 -20.30
N PRO A 372 0.61 -0.91 -21.50
CA PRO A 372 -0.18 0.29 -21.81
C PRO A 372 -1.69 0.05 -21.87
N VAL A 373 -2.16 -1.16 -22.21
CA VAL A 373 -3.58 -1.50 -22.20
C VAL A 373 -4.08 -1.55 -20.76
N ALA A 374 -3.32 -2.16 -19.86
CA ALA A 374 -3.63 -2.12 -18.43
C ALA A 374 -3.54 -0.69 -17.85
N ASP A 375 -2.61 0.14 -18.31
CA ASP A 375 -2.52 1.55 -17.90
C ASP A 375 -3.81 2.32 -18.21
N ALA A 376 -4.29 2.16 -19.45
CA ALA A 376 -5.53 2.77 -19.92
C ALA A 376 -6.73 2.24 -19.11
N GLU A 377 -6.77 0.94 -18.82
CA GLU A 377 -7.88 0.36 -18.06
C GLU A 377 -7.92 0.85 -16.61
N PHE A 378 -6.77 1.07 -15.96
CA PHE A 378 -6.75 1.75 -14.65
C PHE A 378 -7.34 3.16 -14.72
N ASN A 379 -7.22 3.88 -15.83
CA ASN A 379 -7.83 5.20 -15.98
C ASN A 379 -9.36 5.11 -16.16
N ASN A 380 -9.86 4.03 -16.74
CA ASN A 380 -11.27 3.77 -16.94
C ASN A 380 -11.99 3.29 -15.67
N VAL A 381 -11.37 2.36 -14.93
CA VAL A 381 -12.02 1.71 -13.77
C VAL A 381 -11.98 2.56 -12.51
N ARG A 382 -10.89 3.31 -12.26
CA ARG A 382 -10.77 4.06 -10.99
C ARG A 382 -11.89 5.09 -10.77
N PRO A 383 -12.31 5.90 -11.76
CA PRO A 383 -13.42 6.83 -11.59
C PRO A 383 -14.79 6.17 -11.36
N THR A 384 -14.96 4.89 -11.71
CA THR A 384 -16.21 4.15 -11.48
C THR A 384 -16.19 3.43 -10.13
N LEU A 385 -15.01 3.09 -9.62
CA LEU A 385 -14.84 2.41 -8.34
C LEU A 385 -14.78 3.38 -7.16
N PHE A 386 -14.01 4.47 -7.30
CA PHE A 386 -13.80 5.42 -6.22
C PHE A 386 -14.85 6.52 -6.26
N ASP A 387 -15.28 6.93 -5.07
CA ASP A 387 -15.99 8.19 -4.90
C ASP A 387 -15.07 9.32 -5.39
N PRO A 388 -15.50 10.16 -6.35
CA PRO A 388 -14.66 11.20 -6.94
C PRO A 388 -14.17 12.24 -5.93
N ASN A 389 -14.84 12.36 -4.78
CA ASN A 389 -14.43 13.24 -3.68
C ASN A 389 -13.58 12.53 -2.63
N ARG A 390 -13.40 11.20 -2.74
CA ARG A 390 -12.65 10.39 -1.78
C ARG A 390 -11.68 9.39 -2.43
N PRO A 391 -10.92 9.77 -3.46
CA PRO A 391 -9.91 8.90 -4.03
C PRO A 391 -8.71 8.76 -3.08
N PRO A 392 -8.00 7.62 -3.10
CA PRO A 392 -6.76 7.45 -2.33
C PRO A 392 -5.70 8.49 -2.70
N ALA A 393 -4.80 8.79 -1.77
CA ALA A 393 -3.52 9.39 -2.14
C ALA A 393 -2.76 8.35 -2.97
N ALA A 394 -2.46 8.68 -4.24
CA ALA A 394 -2.08 7.65 -5.19
C ALA A 394 -0.90 8.01 -6.09
N SER A 395 -0.11 6.99 -6.40
CA SER A 395 0.97 7.01 -7.39
C SER A 395 0.76 5.88 -8.40
N LYS A 396 0.91 6.17 -9.70
CA LYS A 396 0.84 5.18 -10.77
C LYS A 396 2.19 5.13 -11.48
N ILE A 397 2.89 4.01 -11.31
CA ILE A 397 4.29 3.83 -11.63
C ILE A 397 4.42 2.85 -12.79
N SER A 398 4.99 3.33 -13.89
CA SER A 398 5.39 2.47 -15.00
C SER A 398 6.64 1.68 -14.60
N VAL A 399 6.63 0.36 -14.78
CA VAL A 399 7.72 -0.56 -14.38
C VAL A 399 8.07 -1.52 -15.50
N SER A 400 9.21 -2.21 -15.41
CA SER A 400 9.59 -3.21 -16.42
C SER A 400 8.74 -4.47 -16.38
N GLY A 401 8.23 -4.81 -15.21
CA GLY A 401 7.43 -6.00 -14.97
C GLY A 401 6.96 -6.06 -13.52
N THR A 402 6.17 -7.07 -13.22
CA THR A 402 5.65 -7.32 -11.86
C THR A 402 6.42 -8.42 -11.14
N GLY A 403 7.45 -8.97 -11.78
CA GLY A 403 8.23 -10.11 -11.31
C GLY A 403 7.45 -11.42 -11.23
N ARG A 404 6.25 -11.47 -11.84
CA ARG A 404 5.46 -12.67 -12.03
C ARG A 404 5.22 -12.85 -13.53
N ALA A 405 5.61 -14.01 -14.06
CA ALA A 405 5.43 -14.32 -15.47
C ALA A 405 3.95 -14.18 -15.89
N GLY A 406 3.72 -13.49 -17.01
CA GLY A 406 2.38 -13.25 -17.55
C GLY A 406 1.52 -12.24 -16.77
N LYS A 407 2.05 -11.59 -15.73
CA LYS A 407 1.36 -10.54 -14.98
C LYS A 407 1.94 -9.18 -15.30
N VAL A 408 1.08 -8.31 -15.80
CA VAL A 408 1.48 -6.98 -16.30
C VAL A 408 1.14 -5.85 -15.34
N THR A 409 0.39 -6.16 -14.26
CA THR A 409 0.07 -5.21 -13.20
C THR A 409 0.13 -5.84 -11.81
N THR A 410 0.50 -5.00 -10.85
CA THR A 410 0.35 -5.28 -9.42
C THR A 410 0.09 -3.98 -8.69
N VAL A 411 -0.32 -4.08 -7.42
CA VAL A 411 -0.79 -2.95 -6.61
C VAL A 411 -0.22 -3.03 -5.20
N ASP A 412 -0.18 -1.91 -4.50
CA ASP A 412 0.13 -1.84 -3.07
C ASP A 412 -0.89 -0.89 -2.43
N PHE A 413 -1.74 -1.42 -1.55
CA PHE A 413 -2.79 -0.65 -0.91
C PHE A 413 -2.64 -0.66 0.61
N ILE A 414 -2.85 0.51 1.20
CA ILE A 414 -3.06 0.66 2.64
C ILE A 414 -4.51 1.09 2.83
N ALA A 415 -5.25 0.31 3.62
CA ALA A 415 -6.62 0.59 4.04
C ALA A 415 -6.71 0.75 5.57
N VAL A 416 -7.87 1.17 6.07
CA VAL A 416 -8.17 1.16 7.51
C VAL A 416 -9.53 0.56 7.80
N THR A 417 -9.65 -0.15 8.93
CA THR A 417 -10.93 -0.76 9.34
C THR A 417 -12.03 0.28 9.58
N VAL A 418 -13.28 -0.04 9.22
CA VAL A 418 -14.47 0.79 9.48
C VAL A 418 -15.10 0.52 10.86
N GLY A 419 -14.93 -0.71 11.37
CA GLY A 419 -15.44 -1.15 12.68
C GLY A 419 -14.61 -0.67 13.88
N LYS A 420 -15.17 -0.79 15.09
CA LYS A 420 -14.44 -0.54 16.36
C LYS A 420 -13.31 -1.54 16.57
#